data_AF-A0A2N2N382-F1
#
_entry.id   AF-A0A2N2N382-F1
#
_cell.length_a   1.000
_cell.length_b   1.000
_cell.length_c   1.000
_cell.angle_alpha   90.00
_cell.angle_beta   90.00
_cell.angle_gamma   90.00
#
_symmetry.space_group_name_H-M   'P 1'
#
loop_
_entity.id
_entity.type
_entity.pdbx_description
1 polymer ?
#
loop_
_entity_poly.entity_id
_entity_poly.type
_entity_poly.pdbx_seq_one_letter_code
_entity_poly.pdbx_strand_id
1 'polypeptide(L)'
;MKSKALRFLTIIIVVTVVAGIIVLAIGLISKWQTEIQFSNGYFYGGGVLLVIGLVNAMGARSDDRVGGMADGRISTQERESSYHLISEDIAKANNRMIYMGVSGLLLWVVAALVPLMMK
;
A
#
# COMPACT_ATOMS: atom_id res chain seq x y z
N MET A 1 8.68 13.67 17.23
CA MET A 1 9.01 12.46 16.44
C MET A 1 8.17 11.24 16.81
N LYS A 2 7.94 10.94 18.10
CA LYS A 2 7.13 9.78 18.56
C LYS A 2 5.72 9.70 17.91
N SER A 3 5.03 10.82 17.71
CA SER A 3 3.67 10.83 17.14
C SER A 3 3.58 10.41 15.67
N LYS A 4 4.58 10.75 14.84
CA LYS A 4 4.58 10.40 13.41
C LYS A 4 4.86 8.91 13.19
N ALA A 5 5.85 8.37 13.91
CA ALA A 5 6.17 6.94 13.86
C ALA A 5 5.02 6.07 14.41
N LEU A 6 4.40 6.50 15.51
CA LEU A 6 3.23 5.81 16.06
C LEU A 6 2.08 5.81 15.06
N ARG A 7 1.73 6.97 14.48
CA ARG A 7 0.68 7.07 13.46
C ARG A 7 0.97 6.20 12.24
N PHE A 8 2.21 6.18 11.78
CA PHE A 8 2.66 5.34 10.68
C PHE A 8 2.42 3.85 10.97
N LEU A 9 2.84 3.40 12.16
CA LEU A 9 2.67 2.01 12.60
C LEU A 9 1.20 1.64 12.81
N THR A 10 0.40 2.56 13.36
CA THR A 10 -1.05 2.38 13.49
C THR A 10 -1.72 2.17 12.12
N ILE A 11 -1.36 2.96 11.11
CA ILE A 11 -1.94 2.82 9.76
C ILE A 11 -1.60 1.44 9.19
N ILE A 12 -0.35 0.98 9.30
CA ILE A 12 0.06 -0.35 8.83
C ILE A 12 -0.76 -1.43 9.49
N ILE A 13 -0.88 -1.39 10.83
CA ILE A 13 -1.66 -2.40 11.57
C ILE A 13 -3.12 -2.38 11.12
N VAL A 14 -3.73 -1.20 11.00
CA VAL A 14 -5.14 -1.07 10.59
C VAL A 14 -5.33 -1.65 9.18
N VAL A 15 -4.48 -1.31 8.22
CA VAL A 15 -4.57 -1.83 6.85
C VAL A 15 -4.41 -3.35 6.83
N THR A 16 -3.43 -3.89 7.56
CA THR A 16 -3.20 -5.34 7.65
C THR A 16 -4.40 -6.06 8.26
N VAL A 17 -4.95 -5.54 9.36
CA VAL A 17 -6.12 -6.14 10.03
C VAL A 17 -7.35 -6.09 9.13
N VAL A 18 -7.63 -4.96 8.49
CA VAL A 18 -8.77 -4.82 7.57
C VAL A 18 -8.64 -5.79 6.39
N ALA A 19 -7.46 -5.86 5.76
CA ALA A 19 -7.22 -6.80 4.67
C ALA A 19 -7.35 -8.26 5.15
N GLY A 20 -6.87 -8.57 6.36
CA GLY A 20 -7.03 -9.90 6.95
C GLY A 20 -8.49 -10.27 7.21
N ILE A 21 -9.30 -9.33 7.71
CA ILE A 21 -10.75 -9.51 7.88
C ILE A 21 -11.43 -9.79 6.54
N ILE A 22 -11.02 -9.10 5.48
CA ILE A 22 -11.55 -9.34 4.12
C ILE A 22 -11.24 -10.78 3.67
N VAL A 23 -10.00 -11.25 3.87
CA VAL A 23 -9.62 -12.64 3.55
C VAL A 23 -10.45 -13.62 4.36
N LEU A 24 -10.65 -13.39 5.66
CA LEU A 24 -11.50 -14.22 6.50
C LEU A 24 -12.94 -14.26 6.01
N ALA A 25 -13.52 -13.10 5.67
CA ALA A 25 -14.88 -13.02 5.14
C ALA A 25 -15.03 -13.79 3.83
N ILE A 26 -14.06 -13.66 2.90
CA ILE A 26 -14.01 -14.44 1.66
C ILE A 26 -13.94 -15.94 1.96
N GLY A 27 -13.09 -16.33 2.91
CA GLY A 27 -12.94 -17.73 3.32
C GLY A 27 -14.23 -18.31 3.89
N LEU A 28 -14.95 -17.54 4.72
CA LEU A 28 -16.25 -17.95 5.28
C LEU A 28 -17.31 -18.10 4.20
N ILE A 29 -17.43 -17.13 3.29
CA ILE A 29 -18.37 -17.17 2.16
C ILE A 29 -18.05 -18.35 1.23
N SER A 30 -16.77 -18.59 0.97
CA SER A 30 -16.26 -19.67 0.12
C SER A 30 -16.15 -21.01 0.85
N LYS A 31 -16.57 -21.06 2.12
CA LYS A 31 -16.55 -22.25 2.99
C LYS A 31 -15.18 -22.94 3.05
N TRP A 32 -14.09 -22.18 3.12
CA TRP A 32 -12.75 -22.74 3.30
C TRP A 32 -12.70 -23.58 4.58
N GLN A 33 -12.23 -24.82 4.45
CA GLN A 33 -12.15 -25.81 5.53
C GLN A 33 -10.72 -26.08 5.96
N THR A 34 -9.74 -25.64 5.16
CA THR A 34 -8.33 -26.00 5.36
C THR A 34 -7.48 -24.78 5.63
N GLU A 35 -6.47 -24.97 6.48
CA GLU A 35 -5.45 -23.97 6.79
C GLU A 35 -4.72 -23.49 5.53
N ILE A 36 -4.50 -24.39 4.58
CA ILE A 36 -3.85 -24.09 3.29
C ILE A 36 -4.68 -23.10 2.47
N GLN A 37 -6.01 -23.23 2.48
CA GLN A 37 -6.89 -22.27 1.79
C GLN A 37 -6.79 -20.87 2.41
N PHE A 38 -6.81 -20.77 3.75
CA PHE A 38 -6.62 -19.50 4.43
C PHE A 38 -5.22 -18.91 4.20
N SER A 39 -4.19 -19.73 4.32
CA SER A 39 -2.79 -19.36 4.02
C SER A 39 -2.66 -18.78 2.62
N ASN A 40 -3.20 -19.47 1.61
CA ASN A 40 -3.22 -18.98 0.23
C ASN A 40 -3.99 -17.66 0.11
N GLY A 41 -5.14 -17.53 0.79
CA GLY A 41 -5.92 -16.30 0.82
C GLY A 41 -5.11 -15.10 1.34
N TYR A 42 -4.40 -15.27 2.46
CA TYR A 42 -3.53 -14.23 3.02
C TYR A 42 -2.32 -13.95 2.12
N PHE A 43 -1.76 -14.97 1.47
CA PHE A 43 -0.66 -14.82 0.52
C PHE A 43 -1.07 -13.94 -0.68
N TYR A 44 -2.19 -14.27 -1.31
CA TYR A 44 -2.72 -13.49 -2.44
C TYR A 44 -3.18 -12.10 -1.99
N GLY A 45 -3.81 -11.97 -0.82
CA GLY A 45 -4.18 -10.67 -0.24
C GLY A 45 -2.97 -9.76 -0.03
N GLY A 46 -1.87 -10.32 0.48
CA GLY A 46 -0.59 -9.62 0.60
C GLY A 46 -0.03 -9.18 -0.75
N GLY A 47 -0.07 -10.07 -1.75
CA GLY A 47 0.34 -9.76 -3.12
C GLY A 47 -0.46 -8.62 -3.75
N VAL A 48 -1.78 -8.60 -3.56
CA VAL A 48 -2.66 -7.53 -4.05
C VAL A 48 -2.29 -6.18 -3.42
N LEU A 49 -2.01 -6.14 -2.11
CA LEU A 49 -1.56 -4.90 -1.47
C LEU A 49 -0.24 -4.40 -2.05
N LEU A 50 0.73 -5.29 -2.31
CA LEU A 50 1.99 -4.91 -2.95
C LEU A 50 1.77 -4.31 -4.34
N VAL A 51 0.94 -4.94 -5.17
CA VAL A 51 0.62 -4.45 -6.52
C VAL A 51 -0.07 -3.10 -6.45
N ILE A 52 -1.06 -2.92 -5.57
CA ILE A 52 -1.74 -1.63 -5.37
C ILE A 52 -0.74 -0.56 -4.93
N GLY A 53 0.17 -0.89 -4.01
CA GLY A 53 1.22 0.03 -3.57
C GLY A 53 2.14 0.48 -4.71
N LEU A 54 2.57 -0.46 -5.54
CA LEU A 54 3.43 -0.19 -6.70
C LEU A 54 2.71 0.64 -7.77
N VAL A 55 1.46 0.30 -8.11
CA VAL A 55 0.66 1.04 -9.09
C VAL A 55 0.46 2.49 -8.64
N ASN A 56 0.15 2.72 -7.37
CA ASN A 56 0.03 4.08 -6.82
C ASN A 56 1.35 4.86 -6.88
N ALA A 57 2.49 4.21 -6.61
CA ALA A 57 3.80 4.85 -6.70
C ALA A 57 4.17 5.22 -8.14
N MET A 58 3.84 4.35 -9.11
CA MET A 58 4.08 4.60 -10.52
C MET A 58 3.16 5.69 -11.07
N GLY A 59 1.88 5.68 -10.71
CA GLY A 59 0.89 6.68 -11.14
C GLY A 59 1.27 8.10 -10.73
N ALA A 60 1.71 8.28 -9.48
CA ALA A 60 2.19 9.58 -9.02
C ALA A 60 3.40 10.10 -9.81
N ARG A 61 4.31 9.20 -10.21
CA ARG A 61 5.49 9.56 -11.03
C ARG A 61 5.16 9.83 -12.50
N SER A 62 4.03 9.32 -13.01
CA SER A 62 3.58 9.60 -14.37
C SER A 62 2.86 10.95 -14.49
N ASP A 63 2.14 11.39 -13.43
CA ASP A 63 1.52 12.72 -13.40
C ASP A 63 2.56 13.85 -13.39
N ASP A 64 3.76 13.60 -12.85
CA ASP A 64 4.90 14.54 -12.89
C ASP A 64 5.39 14.85 -14.32
N ARG A 65 4.97 14.07 -15.32
CA ARG A 65 5.34 14.26 -16.74
C ARG A 65 4.29 15.04 -17.53
N VAL A 66 3.22 15.55 -16.91
CA VAL A 66 2.10 16.16 -17.62
C VAL A 66 2.41 17.62 -18.03
N GLY A 67 2.90 17.75 -19.27
CA GLY A 67 2.45 18.74 -20.27
C GLY A 67 2.81 20.22 -20.12
N GLY A 68 2.91 20.78 -18.91
CA GLY A 68 3.04 22.23 -18.72
C GLY A 68 4.46 22.78 -18.80
N MET A 69 5.47 21.98 -18.42
CA MET A 69 6.86 22.45 -18.36
C MET A 69 7.54 22.60 -19.73
N ALA A 70 6.94 22.07 -20.80
CA ALA A 70 7.50 22.12 -22.15
C ALA A 70 7.23 23.44 -22.88
N ASP A 71 6.23 24.24 -22.45
CA ASP A 71 5.76 25.40 -23.21
C ASP A 71 6.53 26.70 -22.91
N GLY A 72 7.56 26.65 -22.05
CA GLY A 72 8.51 27.76 -21.82
C GLY A 72 7.93 29.07 -21.25
N ARG A 73 6.61 29.16 -21.07
CA ARG A 73 5.86 30.37 -20.69
C ARG A 73 5.57 30.53 -19.20
N ILE A 74 6.03 29.59 -18.38
CA ILE A 74 5.76 29.59 -16.94
C ILE A 74 6.75 30.53 -16.23
N SER A 75 6.24 31.47 -15.45
CA SER A 75 7.07 32.36 -14.63
C SER A 75 7.88 31.56 -13.59
N THR A 76 9.04 32.05 -13.15
CA THR A 76 9.90 31.36 -12.16
C THR A 76 9.14 31.02 -10.87
N GLN A 77 8.20 31.86 -10.45
CA GLN A 77 7.37 31.67 -9.26
C GLN A 77 6.30 30.57 -9.40
N GLU A 78 5.67 30.45 -10.57
CA GLU A 78 4.74 29.35 -10.89
C GLU A 78 5.46 28.00 -11.05
N ARG A 79 6.74 28.05 -11.45
CA ARG A 79 7.60 26.88 -11.55
C ARG A 79 7.92 26.32 -10.16
N GLU A 80 8.31 27.17 -9.21
CA GLU A 80 8.61 26.75 -7.84
C GLU A 80 7.40 26.21 -7.09
N SER A 81 6.23 26.84 -7.23
CA SER A 81 4.99 26.35 -6.60
C SER A 81 4.55 25.00 -7.19
N SER A 82 4.68 24.83 -8.51
CA SER A 82 4.39 23.55 -9.19
C SER A 82 5.36 22.45 -8.74
N TYR A 83 6.65 22.73 -8.61
CA TYR A 83 7.62 21.75 -8.07
C TYR A 83 7.31 21.35 -6.63
N HIS A 84 6.88 22.29 -5.78
CA HIS A 84 6.51 21.99 -4.41
C HIS A 84 5.32 21.02 -4.35
N LEU A 85 4.25 21.31 -5.10
CA LEU A 85 3.05 20.47 -5.18
C LEU A 85 3.38 19.04 -5.70
N ILE A 86 4.17 18.97 -6.77
CA ILE A 86 4.67 17.70 -7.33
C ILE A 86 5.46 16.90 -6.27
N SER A 87 6.38 17.56 -5.56
CA SER A 87 7.20 16.90 -4.54
C SER A 87 6.37 16.34 -3.37
N GLU A 88 5.29 17.03 -3.00
CA GLU A 88 4.36 16.54 -1.97
C GLU A 88 3.57 15.32 -2.42
N ASP A 89 3.14 15.29 -3.68
CA ASP A 89 2.35 14.17 -4.20
C ASP A 89 3.21 12.92 -4.39
N ILE A 90 4.45 13.07 -4.86
CA ILE A 90 5.45 11.98 -4.86
C ILE A 90 5.69 11.47 -3.44
N ALA A 91 5.85 12.36 -2.45
CA ALA A 91 6.10 11.96 -1.07
C ALA A 91 4.90 11.22 -0.45
N LYS A 92 3.67 11.68 -0.73
CA LYS A 92 2.43 10.99 -0.32
C LYS A 92 2.31 9.62 -0.98
N ALA A 93 2.60 9.51 -2.27
CA ALA A 93 2.57 8.26 -3.01
C ALA A 93 3.63 7.27 -2.51
N ASN A 94 4.84 7.74 -2.22
CA ASN A 94 5.88 6.91 -1.63
C ASN A 94 5.50 6.41 -0.24
N ASN A 95 4.90 7.26 0.60
CA ASN A 95 4.39 6.82 1.91
C ASN A 95 3.27 5.78 1.76
N ARG A 96 2.34 5.95 0.81
CA ARG A 96 1.29 4.96 0.51
C ARG A 96 1.87 3.62 0.05
N MET A 97 2.88 3.65 -0.82
CA MET A 97 3.58 2.46 -1.27
C MET A 97 4.21 1.72 -0.08
N ILE A 98 4.85 2.44 0.84
CA ILE A 98 5.45 1.84 2.03
C ILE A 98 4.37 1.23 2.93
N TYR A 99 3.25 1.94 3.18
CA TYR A 99 2.15 1.40 3.98
C TYR A 99 1.62 0.08 3.41
N MET A 100 1.29 0.06 2.13
CA MET A 100 0.78 -1.13 1.45
C MET A 100 1.84 -2.23 1.37
N GLY A 101 3.09 -1.83 1.14
CA GLY A 101 4.27 -2.70 1.11
C GLY A 101 4.44 -3.50 2.39
N VAL A 102 4.56 -2.80 3.52
CA VAL A 102 4.75 -3.42 4.84
C VAL A 102 3.51 -4.22 5.25
N SER A 103 2.31 -3.71 5.01
CA SER A 103 1.09 -4.48 5.30
C SER A 103 0.99 -5.76 4.47
N GLY A 104 1.36 -5.73 3.19
CA GLY A 104 1.42 -6.92 2.34
C GLY A 104 2.42 -7.96 2.85
N LEU A 105 3.62 -7.53 3.25
CA LEU A 105 4.62 -8.41 3.87
C LEU A 105 4.12 -9.01 5.19
N LEU A 106 3.42 -8.24 6.02
CA LEU A 106 2.83 -8.76 7.26
C LEU A 106 1.77 -9.83 6.97
N LEU A 107 0.96 -9.67 5.92
CA LEU A 107 0.02 -10.73 5.50
C LEU A 107 0.73 -11.99 5.03
N TRP A 108 1.90 -11.89 4.39
CA TRP A 108 2.71 -13.08 4.06
C TRP A 108 3.26 -13.77 5.31
N VAL A 109 3.66 -13.03 6.33
CA VAL A 109 4.04 -13.62 7.63
C VAL A 109 2.85 -14.38 8.23
N VAL A 110 1.65 -13.77 8.22
CA VAL A 110 0.44 -14.46 8.67
C VAL A 110 0.17 -15.71 7.84
N ALA A 111 0.28 -15.62 6.51
CA ALA A 111 0.10 -16.76 5.61
C ALA A 111 1.04 -17.93 5.95
N ALA A 112 2.30 -17.65 6.26
CA ALA A 112 3.27 -18.67 6.66
C ALA A 112 3.00 -19.26 8.06
N LEU A 113 2.44 -18.45 8.97
CA LEU A 113 2.13 -18.87 10.34
C LEU A 113 0.85 -19.69 10.45
N VAL A 114 -0.17 -19.45 9.60
CA VAL A 114 -1.47 -20.15 9.67
C VAL A 114 -1.31 -21.69 9.69
N PRO A 115 -0.55 -22.32 8.77
CA PRO A 115 -0.33 -23.77 8.78
C PRO A 115 0.53 -24.30 9.94
N LEU A 116 1.19 -23.41 10.69
CA LEU A 116 2.02 -23.77 11.84
C LEU A 116 1.24 -23.72 13.15
N MET A 117 0.21 -22.88 13.24
CA MET A 117 -0.57 -22.64 14.46
C MET A 117 -1.75 -23.60 14.64
N MET A 118 -2.17 -24.29 13.58
CA MET A 118 -3.37 -25.13 13.57
C MET A 118 -3.05 -26.64 13.51
N LYS A 119 -1.76 -27.00 13.59
CA LYS A 119 -1.28 -28.36 13.87
C LYS A 119 -1.43 -28.72 15.34
#